data_AF-A0A0F5VJ57-F1
#
_entry.id   AF-A0A0F5VJ57-F1
#
_cell.length_a   1.000
_cell.length_b   1.000
_cell.length_c   1.000
_cell.angle_alpha   90.00
_cell.angle_beta   90.00
_cell.angle_gamma   90.00
#
_symmetry.space_group_name_H-M   'P 1'
#
loop_
_entity.id
_entity.type
_entity.pdbx_description
1 polymer ?
#
loop_
_entity_poly.entity_id
_entity_poly.type
_entity_poly.pdbx_seq_one_letter_code
_entity_poly.pdbx_strand_id
1 'polypeptide(L)'
;QPLSAGPHPLRISYRSGDTVFQGLVLDPGARTVAPSAPSRLVEFVGDSIPAGALTDRLALDSYAWKTGEQLGARHTQIARSGYCLVAQSGCTGLSTQFFRTASTGSQNWDFSRYRADAVVINLGTNDIGHGVSGASFQ
;
A
#
# COMPACT_ATOMS: atom_id res chain seq x y z
N GLN A 1 30.85 -3.76 10.19
CA GLN A 1 31.57 -2.46 10.27
C GLN A 1 30.51 -1.38 10.47
N PRO A 2 30.65 -0.49 11.47
CA PRO A 2 29.68 0.60 11.64
C PRO A 2 29.73 1.56 10.44
N LEU A 3 28.62 2.24 10.17
CA LEU A 3 28.55 3.29 9.17
C LEU A 3 29.47 4.46 9.57
N SER A 4 29.97 5.21 8.59
CA SER A 4 30.74 6.42 8.87
C SER A 4 29.88 7.47 9.58
N ALA A 5 30.50 8.40 10.30
CA ALA A 5 29.77 9.51 10.89
C ALA A 5 29.06 10.33 9.80
N GLY A 6 27.79 10.66 10.02
CA GLY A 6 26.97 11.44 9.09
C GLY A 6 25.51 10.99 9.05
N PRO A 7 24.66 11.74 8.31
CA PRO A 7 23.28 11.34 8.06
C PRO A 7 23.23 10.14 7.10
N HIS A 8 22.39 9.15 7.42
CA HIS A 8 22.17 7.96 6.59
C HIS A 8 20.69 7.82 6.23
N PRO A 9 20.36 7.45 4.98
CA PRO A 9 18.99 7.13 4.61
C PRO A 9 18.60 5.77 5.19
N LEU A 10 17.42 5.71 5.82
CA LEU A 10 16.80 4.47 6.26
C LEU A 10 15.42 4.36 5.62
N ARG A 11 15.14 3.23 4.97
CA ARG A 11 13.81 2.85 4.50
C ARG A 11 13.39 1.56 5.18
N ILE A 12 12.27 1.62 5.89
CA ILE A 12 11.57 0.44 6.42
C ILE A 12 10.35 0.24 5.54
N SER A 13 10.14 -0.98 5.07
CA SER A 13 9.01 -1.30 4.19
C SER A 13 8.45 -2.66 4.53
N TYR A 14 7.14 -2.78 4.45
CA TYR A 14 6.43 -4.01 4.77
C TYR A 14 6.21 -4.80 3.50
N ARG A 15 6.73 -6.03 3.47
CA ARG A 15 6.45 -6.97 2.38
C ARG A 15 5.09 -7.66 2.53
N SER A 16 4.58 -7.79 3.76
CA SER A 16 3.33 -8.48 4.10
C SER A 16 2.93 -8.29 5.56
N GLY A 17 1.64 -8.49 5.85
CA GLY A 17 1.10 -8.61 7.21
C GLY A 17 0.83 -7.27 7.90
N ASP A 18 0.13 -7.34 9.03
CA ASP A 18 -0.12 -6.20 9.89
C ASP A 18 1.05 -6.08 10.88
N THR A 19 1.86 -5.03 10.75
CA THR A 19 3.03 -4.83 11.61
C THR A 19 2.99 -3.44 12.25
N VAL A 20 3.39 -3.39 13.52
CA VAL A 20 3.54 -2.14 14.27
C VAL A 20 5.03 -1.80 14.35
N PHE A 21 5.39 -0.64 13.82
CA PHE A 21 6.74 -0.09 14.01
C PHE A 21 6.80 0.68 15.33
N GLN A 22 7.61 0.20 16.27
CA GLN A 22 7.74 0.78 17.61
C GLN A 22 8.70 1.97 17.69
N GLY A 23 9.49 2.22 16.64
CA GLY A 23 10.43 3.34 16.58
C GLY A 23 11.88 2.91 16.40
N LEU A 24 12.78 3.89 16.49
CA LEU A 24 14.23 3.70 16.42
C LEU A 24 14.84 3.95 17.80
N VAL A 25 15.77 3.09 18.20
CA VAL A 25 16.69 3.36 19.32
C VAL A 25 17.96 3.94 18.72
N LEU A 26 18.35 5.12 19.17
CA LEU A 26 19.49 5.86 18.67
C LEU A 26 20.54 6.03 19.77
N ASP A 27 21.81 6.04 19.38
CA ASP A 27 22.91 6.34 20.30
C ASP A 27 22.79 7.77 20.87
N PRO A 28 23.39 8.05 22.05
CA PRO A 28 23.39 9.39 22.62
C PRO A 28 23.87 10.46 21.64
N GLY A 29 23.08 11.51 21.45
CA GLY A 29 23.37 12.63 20.55
C GLY A 29 22.99 12.39 19.08
N ALA A 30 22.62 11.19 18.68
CA ALA A 30 22.04 10.94 17.36
C ALA A 30 20.58 11.42 17.29
N ARG A 31 20.16 11.83 16.10
CA ARG A 31 18.79 12.31 15.82
C ARG A 31 18.33 11.87 14.45
N THR A 32 17.01 11.78 14.27
CA THR A 32 16.42 11.70 12.93
C THR A 32 16.41 13.07 12.26
N VAL A 33 16.43 13.07 10.94
CA VAL A 33 16.20 14.24 10.10
C VAL A 33 15.09 13.90 9.11
N ALA A 34 14.35 14.92 8.64
CA ALA A 34 13.31 14.70 7.65
C ALA A 34 13.93 14.11 6.36
N PRO A 35 13.43 12.98 5.84
CA PRO A 35 13.94 12.43 4.61
C PRO A 35 13.54 13.33 3.43
N SER A 36 14.40 13.41 2.41
CA SER A 36 13.96 13.85 1.10
C SER A 36 13.07 12.77 0.51
N ALA A 37 11.84 13.12 0.15
CA ALA A 37 10.89 12.20 -0.49
C ALA A 37 10.40 12.81 -1.81
N PRO A 38 10.08 11.97 -2.81
CA PRO A 38 9.46 12.47 -4.03
C PRO A 38 8.20 13.29 -3.76
N SER A 39 8.03 14.37 -4.52
CA SER A 39 6.84 15.22 -4.41
C SER A 39 5.58 14.47 -4.87
N ARG A 40 5.69 13.74 -5.97
CA ARG A 40 4.59 12.98 -6.57
C ARG A 40 4.25 11.72 -5.78
N LEU A 41 2.98 11.36 -5.78
CA LEU A 41 2.43 10.16 -5.15
C LEU A 41 1.50 9.41 -6.12
N VAL A 42 1.70 8.11 -6.26
CA VAL A 42 0.78 7.20 -6.96
C VAL A 42 0.13 6.25 -5.97
N GLU A 43 -1.20 6.15 -6.01
CA GLU A 43 -1.97 5.21 -5.21
C GLU A 43 -2.39 4.01 -6.05
N PHE A 44 -2.02 2.81 -5.61
CA PHE A 44 -2.41 1.56 -6.27
C PHE A 44 -3.48 0.88 -5.44
N VAL A 45 -4.65 0.67 -6.03
CA VAL A 45 -5.83 0.09 -5.38
C VAL A 45 -6.12 -1.25 -6.04
N GLY A 46 -6.25 -2.31 -5.25
CA GLY A 46 -6.68 -3.58 -5.86
C GLY A 46 -6.70 -4.82 -4.99
N ASP A 47 -6.55 -5.97 -5.65
CA ASP A 47 -6.67 -7.29 -5.04
C ASP A 47 -5.29 -7.91 -4.73
N SER A 48 -5.14 -9.22 -4.94
CA SER A 48 -3.89 -9.95 -4.81
C SER A 48 -2.79 -9.44 -5.76
N ILE A 49 -3.15 -8.87 -6.91
CA ILE A 49 -2.19 -8.51 -7.96
C ILE A 49 -1.37 -7.28 -7.54
N PRO A 50 -1.95 -6.11 -7.17
CA PRO A 50 -1.14 -4.99 -6.67
C PRO A 50 -0.52 -5.28 -5.30
N ALA A 51 -1.12 -6.18 -4.50
CA ALA A 51 -0.55 -6.65 -3.24
C ALA A 51 0.71 -7.53 -3.41
N GLY A 52 1.00 -8.01 -4.63
CA GLY A 52 2.16 -8.85 -4.91
C GLY A 52 2.00 -10.30 -4.47
N ALA A 53 0.77 -10.83 -4.41
CA ALA A 53 0.59 -12.24 -4.10
C ALA A 53 1.39 -13.11 -5.08
N LEU A 54 2.05 -14.14 -4.55
CA LEU A 54 2.85 -15.11 -5.30
C LEU A 54 4.15 -14.56 -5.93
N THR A 55 4.51 -13.29 -5.74
CA THR A 55 5.85 -12.81 -6.13
C THR A 55 6.89 -13.10 -5.05
N ASP A 56 8.15 -13.25 -5.44
CA ASP A 56 9.25 -13.65 -4.54
C ASP A 56 9.36 -12.82 -3.25
N ARG A 57 9.18 -11.49 -3.35
CA ARG A 57 9.19 -10.58 -2.19
C ARG A 57 7.85 -9.90 -1.90
N LEU A 58 6.76 -10.52 -2.34
CA LEU A 58 5.39 -10.02 -2.11
C LEU A 58 5.21 -8.55 -2.53
N ALA A 59 4.70 -7.69 -1.65
CA ALA A 59 4.45 -6.28 -1.98
C ALA A 59 5.68 -5.54 -2.54
N LEU A 60 6.90 -5.97 -2.18
CA LEU A 60 8.14 -5.33 -2.67
C LEU A 60 8.51 -5.72 -4.12
N ASP A 61 7.91 -6.77 -4.66
CA ASP A 61 8.11 -7.21 -6.05
C ASP A 61 6.89 -7.01 -6.93
N SER A 62 5.79 -6.48 -6.36
CA SER A 62 4.57 -6.20 -7.10
C SER A 62 4.81 -5.13 -8.17
N TYR A 63 3.97 -5.15 -9.22
CA TYR A 63 4.05 -4.12 -10.25
C TYR A 63 3.82 -2.72 -9.68
N ALA A 64 2.97 -2.60 -8.65
CA ALA A 64 2.70 -1.34 -7.97
C ALA A 64 3.97 -0.75 -7.35
N TRP A 65 4.72 -1.57 -6.61
CA TRP A 65 6.01 -1.17 -6.05
C TRP A 65 7.00 -0.78 -7.14
N LYS A 66 7.23 -1.67 -8.11
CA LYS A 66 8.22 -1.44 -9.19
C LYS A 66 7.90 -0.20 -10.02
N THR A 67 6.62 0.03 -10.33
CA THR A 67 6.18 1.22 -11.08
C THR A 67 6.45 2.48 -10.27
N GLY A 68 6.08 2.51 -8.99
CA GLY A 68 6.35 3.67 -8.13
C GLY A 68 7.84 4.00 -8.01
N GLU A 69 8.68 2.97 -7.82
CA GLU A 69 10.14 3.15 -7.79
C GLU A 69 10.69 3.65 -9.13
N GLN A 70 10.25 3.09 -10.27
CA GLN A 70 10.71 3.50 -11.60
C GLN A 70 10.29 4.93 -11.97
N LEU A 71 9.12 5.38 -11.49
CA LEU A 71 8.65 6.75 -11.67
C LEU A 71 9.37 7.75 -10.77
N GLY A 72 10.18 7.28 -9.81
CA GLY A 72 10.74 8.12 -8.76
C GLY A 72 9.65 8.83 -7.96
N ALA A 73 8.50 8.18 -7.75
CA ALA A 73 7.36 8.72 -7.03
C ALA A 73 7.19 7.99 -5.69
N ARG A 74 6.58 8.66 -4.71
CA ARG A 74 6.02 7.94 -3.56
C ARG A 74 4.91 7.03 -4.08
N HIS A 75 4.69 5.92 -3.40
CA HIS A 75 3.59 5.03 -3.70
C HIS A 75 2.99 4.41 -2.46
N THR A 76 1.69 4.10 -2.55
CA THR A 76 0.94 3.36 -1.54
C THR A 76 0.17 2.24 -2.23
N GLN A 77 0.11 1.07 -1.59
CA GLN A 77 -0.69 -0.08 -2.04
C GLN A 77 -1.87 -0.28 -1.10
N ILE A 78 -3.05 0.09 -1.55
CA ILE A 78 -4.33 -0.19 -0.88
C ILE A 78 -4.89 -1.45 -1.54
N ALA A 79 -4.29 -2.59 -1.18
CA ALA A 79 -4.58 -3.84 -1.86
C ALA A 79 -4.55 -5.05 -0.93
N ARG A 80 -5.43 -6.02 -1.18
CA ARG A 80 -5.49 -7.27 -0.40
C ARG A 80 -6.01 -8.43 -1.25
N SER A 81 -5.34 -9.57 -1.13
CA SER A 81 -5.76 -10.81 -1.80
C SER A 81 -7.21 -11.18 -1.49
N GLY A 82 -7.96 -11.55 -2.53
CA GLY A 82 -9.36 -11.96 -2.42
C GLY A 82 -10.37 -10.83 -2.26
N TYR A 83 -9.95 -9.56 -2.38
CA TYR A 83 -10.88 -8.44 -2.39
C TYR A 83 -11.58 -8.30 -3.74
N CYS A 84 -12.86 -7.96 -3.68
CA CYS A 84 -13.69 -7.58 -4.83
C CYS A 84 -13.76 -6.06 -4.91
N LEU A 85 -14.24 -5.50 -6.03
CA LEU A 85 -14.68 -4.11 -6.06
C LEU A 85 -15.89 -3.92 -5.15
N VAL A 86 -16.92 -4.74 -5.35
CA VAL A 86 -18.17 -4.71 -4.59
C VAL A 86 -18.24 -5.89 -3.64
N ALA A 87 -18.74 -5.65 -2.42
CA ALA A 87 -18.85 -6.73 -1.43
C ALA A 87 -19.86 -7.80 -1.89
N GLN A 88 -19.49 -9.07 -1.68
CA GLN A 88 -20.34 -10.24 -1.92
C GLN A 88 -20.14 -11.28 -0.82
N SER A 89 -20.98 -12.31 -0.82
CA SER A 89 -20.76 -13.47 0.04
C SER A 89 -19.37 -14.06 -0.19
N GLY A 90 -18.55 -14.08 0.87
CA GLY A 90 -17.16 -14.53 0.81
C GLY A 90 -16.16 -13.57 0.19
N CYS A 91 -16.57 -12.36 -0.23
CA CYS A 91 -15.69 -11.37 -0.84
C CYS A 91 -15.85 -9.98 -0.21
N THR A 92 -14.79 -9.45 0.39
CA THR A 92 -14.81 -8.09 0.93
C THR A 92 -14.73 -7.08 -0.22
N GLY A 93 -15.63 -6.08 -0.21
CA GLY A 93 -15.64 -5.00 -1.19
C GLY A 93 -14.65 -3.90 -0.86
N LEU A 94 -13.69 -3.66 -1.74
CA LEU A 94 -12.71 -2.60 -1.59
C LEU A 94 -13.34 -1.21 -1.77
N SER A 95 -14.48 -1.07 -2.46
CA SER A 95 -15.24 0.18 -2.51
C SER A 95 -15.65 0.70 -1.12
N THR A 96 -15.85 -0.20 -0.15
CA THR A 96 -16.09 0.17 1.24
C THR A 96 -14.78 0.28 2.03
N GLN A 97 -13.88 -0.70 1.89
CA GLN A 97 -12.65 -0.74 2.69
C GLN A 97 -11.63 0.35 2.32
N PHE A 98 -11.70 0.91 1.12
CA PHE A 98 -10.87 2.04 0.70
C PHE A 98 -10.98 3.24 1.65
N PHE A 99 -12.15 3.46 2.25
CA PHE A 99 -12.41 4.55 3.18
C PHE A 99 -11.99 4.25 4.62
N ARG A 100 -11.34 3.11 4.88
CA ARG A 100 -10.95 2.65 6.22
C ARG A 100 -9.43 2.61 6.37
N THR A 101 -8.98 2.85 7.60
CA THR A 101 -7.60 2.61 7.99
C THR A 101 -7.42 1.12 8.29
N ALA A 102 -6.42 0.51 7.65
CA ALA A 102 -6.13 -0.92 7.71
C ALA A 102 -7.23 -1.82 7.12
N SER A 103 -6.82 -2.99 6.61
CA SER A 103 -7.70 -3.88 5.85
C SER A 103 -8.89 -4.42 6.64
N THR A 104 -8.81 -4.48 7.96
CA THR A 104 -9.88 -4.98 8.85
C THR A 104 -10.30 -3.94 9.90
N GLY A 105 -9.80 -2.71 9.79
CA GLY A 105 -10.13 -1.63 10.72
C GLY A 105 -11.49 -1.02 10.43
N SER A 106 -12.12 -0.47 11.48
CA SER A 106 -13.36 0.30 11.38
C SER A 106 -13.12 1.81 11.34
N GLN A 107 -11.91 2.26 11.67
CA GLN A 107 -11.55 3.68 11.67
C GLN A 107 -11.56 4.24 10.25
N ASN A 108 -12.18 5.41 10.04
CA ASN A 108 -12.15 6.08 8.75
C ASN A 108 -10.71 6.51 8.39
N TRP A 109 -10.34 6.38 7.12
CA TRP A 109 -9.13 7.00 6.60
C TRP A 109 -9.30 8.52 6.52
N ASP A 110 -8.28 9.26 6.95
CA ASP A 110 -8.22 10.71 6.83
C ASP A 110 -7.56 11.11 5.50
N PHE A 111 -8.39 11.54 4.54
CA PHE A 111 -7.94 11.94 3.20
C PHE A 111 -7.20 13.28 3.17
N SER A 112 -7.13 14.04 4.28
CA SER A 112 -6.32 15.27 4.34
C SER A 112 -4.81 15.00 4.44
N ARG A 113 -4.41 13.76 4.73
CA ARG A 113 -3.00 13.36 4.96
C ARG A 113 -2.13 13.44 3.71
N TYR A 114 -2.71 13.23 2.53
CA TYR A 114 -2.06 13.42 1.24
C TYR A 114 -3.10 13.53 0.13
N ARG A 115 -2.67 14.06 -1.02
CA ARG A 115 -3.40 13.96 -2.29
C ARG A 115 -2.56 13.15 -3.27
N ALA A 116 -3.09 12.07 -3.80
CA ALA A 116 -2.44 11.32 -4.86
C ALA A 116 -2.45 12.14 -6.17
N ASP A 117 -1.35 12.08 -6.92
CA ASP A 117 -1.25 12.69 -8.25
C ASP A 117 -1.84 11.76 -9.32
N ALA A 118 -1.84 10.46 -9.05
CA ALA A 118 -2.48 9.44 -9.88
C ALA A 118 -3.01 8.29 -9.00
N VAL A 119 -4.10 7.68 -9.46
CA VAL A 119 -4.68 6.47 -8.85
C VAL A 119 -4.76 5.39 -9.93
N VAL A 120 -4.26 4.20 -9.61
CA VAL A 120 -4.30 3.02 -10.47
C VAL A 120 -5.18 1.98 -9.80
N ILE A 121 -6.31 1.65 -10.43
CA ILE A 121 -7.26 0.66 -9.92
C ILE A 121 -7.13 -0.61 -10.75
N ASN A 122 -6.82 -1.72 -10.08
CA ASN A 122 -6.80 -3.05 -10.68
C ASN A 122 -7.63 -3.99 -9.79
N LEU A 123 -8.92 -4.06 -10.11
CA LEU A 123 -9.96 -4.82 -9.41
C LEU A 123 -10.86 -5.50 -10.44
N GLY A 124 -11.55 -6.55 -9.99
CA GLY A 124 -12.51 -7.29 -10.82
C GLY A 124 -12.18 -8.76 -10.96
N THR A 125 -10.95 -9.18 -10.66
CA THR A 125 -10.53 -10.59 -10.78
C THR A 125 -11.39 -11.51 -9.91
N ASN A 126 -11.60 -11.12 -8.65
CA ASN A 126 -12.39 -11.92 -7.71
C ASN A 126 -13.89 -11.75 -7.93
N ASP A 127 -14.33 -10.55 -8.35
CA ASP A 127 -15.73 -10.22 -8.62
C ASP A 127 -16.39 -11.22 -9.58
N ILE A 128 -15.67 -11.64 -10.64
CA ILE A 128 -16.14 -12.65 -11.60
C ILE A 128 -16.45 -13.98 -10.90
N GLY A 129 -15.56 -14.43 -9.99
CA GLY A 129 -15.74 -15.67 -9.23
C GLY A 129 -16.86 -15.60 -8.19
N HIS A 130 -17.28 -14.39 -7.81
CA HIS A 130 -18.37 -14.13 -6.87
C HIS A 130 -19.68 -13.68 -7.56
N GLY A 131 -19.77 -13.82 -8.89
CA GLY A 131 -21.00 -13.54 -9.64
C GLY A 131 -21.37 -12.06 -9.71
N VAL A 132 -20.42 -11.15 -9.48
CA VAL A 132 -20.64 -9.72 -9.64
C VAL A 132 -20.68 -9.39 -11.13
N SER A 133 -21.80 -8.83 -11.58
CA SER A 133 -21.98 -8.44 -12.98
C SER A 133 -21.29 -7.11 -13.29
N GLY A 134 -21.01 -6.85 -14.57
CA GLY A 134 -20.50 -5.55 -15.01
C GLY A 134 -21.44 -4.37 -14.69
N ALA A 135 -22.76 -4.61 -14.59
CA ALA A 135 -23.71 -3.58 -14.17
C ALA A 135 -23.53 -3.18 -12.69
N SER A 136 -22.96 -4.06 -11.86
CA SER A 136 -22.66 -3.76 -10.47
C SER A 136 -21.39 -2.92 -10.29
N PHE A 137 -20.62 -2.68 -11.37
CA PHE A 137 -19.42 -1.85 -11.37
C PHE A 137 -19.72 -0.38 -11.73
N GLN A 138 -20.93 -0.08 -12.21
CA GLN A 138 -21.36 1.26 -12.67
C GLN A 138 -22.10 2.02 -11.56
#